data_AF-A0A945WZ22-F1
#
_entry.id   AF-A0A945WZ22-F1
#
_cell.length_a   1.000
_cell.length_b   1.000
_cell.length_c   1.000
_cell.angle_alpha   90.00
_cell.angle_beta   90.00
_cell.angle_gamma   90.00
#
_symmetry.space_group_name_H-M   'P 1'
#
loop_
_entity.id
_entity.type
_entity.pdbx_description
1 polymer ?
#
loop_
_entity_poly.entity_id
_entity_poly.type
_entity_poly.pdbx_seq_one_letter_code
_entity_poly.pdbx_strand_id
1 'polypeptide(L)' 'MKRPNILIVMTDQQFADGMSCVMGRECLHTPHMDALAESGVRFTRAYSPNPLCMLKHVVAEG' A
#
# COMPACT_ATOMS: atom_id res chain seq x y z
N MET A 1 7.15 -20.31 19.98
CA MET A 1 7.04 -19.03 19.22
C MET A 1 5.68 -18.41 19.50
N LYS A 2 5.62 -17.11 19.79
CA LYS A 2 4.35 -16.38 19.94
C LYS A 2 3.75 -16.14 18.55
N ARG A 3 2.43 -16.29 18.39
CA ARG A 3 1.75 -15.95 17.13
C ARG A 3 1.94 -14.46 16.82
N PRO A 4 2.36 -14.08 15.61
CA PRO A 4 2.48 -12.68 15.23
C PRO A 4 1.09 -12.05 15.04
N ASN A 5 0.99 -10.76 15.29
CA ASN A 5 -0.17 -9.96 14.87
C ASN A 5 0.04 -9.53 13.43
N ILE A 6 -1.03 -9.54 12.63
CA ILE A 6 -1.01 -9.10 11.23
C ILE A 6 -1.91 -7.87 11.11
N LEU A 7 -1.36 -6.76 10.62
CA LEU A 7 -2.08 -5.52 10.36
C LEU A 7 -2.05 -5.25 8.85
N ILE A 8 -3.23 -5.06 8.25
CA ILE A 8 -3.38 -4.69 6.84
C ILE A 8 -3.85 -3.23 6.80
N VAL A 9 -3.07 -2.37 6.16
CA VAL A 9 -3.40 -0.96 5.93
C VAL A 9 -3.60 -0.78 4.44
N MET A 10 -4.76 -0.24 4.05
CA MET A 10 -5.09 0.03 2.65
C MET A 10 -5.69 1.43 2.52
N THR A 11 -5.15 2.21 1.59
CA THR A 11 -5.62 3.54 1.24
C THR A 11 -6.62 3.47 0.09
N ASP A 12 -7.59 4.38 0.07
CA ASP A 12 -8.47 4.54 -1.09
C ASP A 12 -7.82 5.42 -2.16
N GLN A 13 -7.89 4.99 -3.41
CA GLN A 13 -7.44 5.73 -4.61
C GLN A 13 -5.97 6.24 -4.63
N GLN A 14 -5.07 5.75 -3.78
CA GLN A 14 -3.64 6.06 -3.89
C GLN A 14 -3.06 5.48 -5.19
N PHE A 15 -2.28 6.30 -5.91
CA PHE A 15 -1.60 5.88 -7.14
C PHE A 15 -0.21 5.30 -6.85
N ALA A 16 0.34 4.53 -7.80
CA ALA A 16 1.55 3.73 -7.59
C ALA A 16 2.78 4.53 -7.12
N ASP A 17 2.92 5.76 -7.62
CA ASP A 17 4.05 6.63 -7.30
C ASP A 17 3.75 7.58 -6.12
N GLY A 18 2.58 7.46 -5.48
CA GLY A 18 2.11 8.35 -4.42
C GLY A 18 2.83 8.19 -3.07
N MET A 19 4.15 8.07 -3.07
CA MET A 19 5.01 8.05 -1.88
C MET A 19 6.29 8.87 -2.13
N SER A 20 6.78 9.54 -1.09
CA SER A 20 7.97 10.39 -1.18
C SER A 20 9.26 9.62 -1.45
N CYS A 21 9.34 8.34 -1.08
CA CYS A 21 10.44 7.46 -1.51
C CYS A 21 10.41 7.10 -3.00
N VAL A 22 9.36 7.44 -3.74
CA VAL A 22 9.26 7.26 -5.21
C VAL A 22 9.39 8.59 -5.94
N MET A 23 8.56 9.58 -5.60
CA MET A 23 8.56 10.89 -6.28
C MET A 23 9.59 11.90 -5.74
N GLY A 24 10.19 11.62 -4.58
CA GLY A 24 11.06 12.55 -3.87
C GLY A 24 10.32 13.40 -2.83
N ARG A 25 11.03 13.78 -1.77
CA ARG A 25 10.48 14.55 -0.64
C ARG A 25 10.07 15.99 -1.00
N GLU A 26 10.62 16.52 -2.09
CA GLU A 26 10.26 17.84 -2.63
C GLU A 26 8.82 17.86 -3.18
N CYS A 27 8.33 16.70 -3.66
CA CYS A 27 7.01 16.58 -4.27
C CYS A 27 5.94 16.10 -3.29
N LEU A 28 6.32 15.28 -2.31
CA LEU A 28 5.40 14.63 -1.38
C LEU A 28 6.07 14.43 -0.02
N HIS A 29 5.28 14.42 1.05
CA HIS A 29 5.79 14.16 2.40
C HIS A 29 5.06 12.97 3.04
N THR A 30 5.64 11.76 2.96
CA THR A 30 5.07 10.53 3.54
C THR A 30 6.08 9.78 4.44
N PRO A 31 6.58 10.40 5.53
CA PRO A 31 7.69 9.85 6.32
C PRO A 31 7.38 8.48 6.96
N HIS A 32 6.13 8.23 7.36
CA HIS A 32 5.75 6.95 7.97
C HIS A 32 5.64 5.81 6.95
N MET A 33 5.17 6.09 5.73
CA MET A 33 5.13 5.09 4.66
C MET A 33 6.54 4.77 4.16
N ASP A 34 7.38 5.80 4.05
CA ASP A 34 8.79 5.64 3.68
C ASP A 34 9.54 4.80 4.72
N ALA A 35 9.31 5.02 6.02
CA ALA A 35 9.91 4.20 7.08
C ALA A 35 9.46 2.72 7.02
N LEU A 36 8.19 2.45 6.68
CA LEU A 36 7.70 1.08 6.45
C LEU A 36 8.37 0.44 5.22
N ALA A 37 8.60 1.21 4.15
CA ALA A 37 9.29 0.73 2.96
C ALA A 37 10.78 0.46 3.20
N GLU A 38 11.45 1.28 4.03
CA GLU A 38 12.87 1.11 4.39
C GLU A 38 13.10 -0.06 5.36
N SER A 39 12.19 -0.25 6.31
CA SER A 39 12.26 -1.35 7.30
C SER A 39 11.72 -2.69 6.79
N GLY A 40 11.14 -2.71 5.60
CA GLY A 40 10.43 -3.86 5.04
C GLY A 40 10.78 -4.15 3.57
N VAL A 41 9.79 -4.65 2.83
CA VAL A 41 9.92 -4.96 1.41
C VAL A 41 8.89 -4.17 0.63
N ARG A 42 9.36 -3.38 -0.35
CA ARG A 42 8.50 -2.64 -1.28
C ARG A 42 8.38 -3.40 -2.61
N PHE A 43 7.15 -3.75 -2.98
CA PHE A 43 6.87 -4.34 -4.29
C PHE A 43 6.79 -3.24 -5.36
N THR A 44 7.73 -3.23 -6.30
CA THR A 44 7.75 -2.25 -7.41
C THR A 44 6.78 -2.60 -8.55
N ARG A 45 6.22 -3.81 -8.52
CA ARG A 45 5.31 -4.35 -9.55
C ARG A 45 4.11 -5.05 -8.89
N ALA A 46 3.29 -4.28 -8.18
CA ALA A 46 2.03 -4.73 -7.60
C ALA A 46 0.85 -4.19 -8.42
N TYR A 47 0.00 -5.09 -8.92
CA TYR A 47 -1.14 -4.72 -9.77
C TYR A 47 -2.45 -5.10 -9.10
N SER A 48 -3.43 -4.19 -9.17
CA SER A 48 -4.80 -4.47 -8.75
C SER A 48 -5.50 -5.26 -9.87
N PRO A 49 -6.21 -6.36 -9.56
CA PRO A 49 -6.94 -7.12 -10.58
C PRO A 49 -8.12 -6.34 -11.16
N ASN A 50 -8.58 -5.29 -10.47
CA ASN A 50 -9.63 -4.38 -10.93
C ASN A 50 -9.25 -2.93 -10.55
N PRO A 51 -9.42 -1.93 -11.44
CA PRO A 51 -9.12 -0.54 -11.11
C PRO A 51 -10.17 0.16 -10.23
N LEU A 52 -11.39 -0.39 -10.10
CA LEU A 52 -12.50 0.22 -9.36
C LEU A 52 -12.46 -0.14 -7.87
N CYS A 53 -12.64 0.86 -7.00
CA CYS A 53 -12.55 0.68 -5.53
C CYS A 53 -13.64 -0.25 -4.98
N MET A 54 -14.88 -0.14 -5.46
CA MET A 54 -16.00 -0.97 -4.97
C MET A 54 -15.82 -2.46 -5.23
N LEU A 55 -15.16 -2.83 -6.34
CA LEU A 55 -15.01 -4.23 -6.74
C LEU A 55 -13.83 -4.95 -6.05
N LYS A 56 -13.03 -4.28 -5.21
CA LYS A 56 -11.89 -4.88 -4.49
C LYS A 56 -12.27 -5.50 -3.15
N HIS A 57 -13.40 -5.10 -2.57
CA HIS A 57 -13.89 -5.57 -1.27
C HIS A 57 -15.04 -6.59 -1.36
N VAL A 58 -15.44 -6.99 -2.57
CA VAL A 58 -16.51 -7.99 -2.73
C VAL A 58 -16.01 -9.33 -2.22
N VAL A 59 -16.43 -9.67 -1.00
CA VAL A 59 -16.57 -11.06 -0.58
C VAL A 59 -17.74 -11.60 -1.39
N ALA A 60 -17.47 -12.46 -2.36
CA ALA A 60 -18.53 -13.27 -2.94
C ALA A 60 -19.02 -14.21 -1.83
N GLU A 61 -20.13 -13.87 -1.19
CA GLU A 61 -20.95 -14.91 -0.56
C GLU A 61 -21.59 -15.73 -1.68
N GLY A 62 -21.61 -17.05 -1.47
CA GLY A 62 -21.88 -18.06 -2.50
C GLY A 62 -23.30 -18.07 -3.05
#